data_AF-A0A9P6SF83-F1
#
_entry.id   AF-A0A9P6SF83-F1
#
_cell.length_a   1.000
_cell.length_b   1.000
_cell.length_c   1.000
_cell.angle_alpha   90.00
_cell.angle_beta   90.00
_cell.angle_gamma   90.00
#
_symmetry.space_group_name_H-M   'P 1'
#
loop_
_entity.id
_entity.type
_entity.pdbx_description
1 polymer ?
#
loop_
_entity_poly.entity_id
_entity_poly.type
_entity_poly.pdbx_seq_one_letter_code
_entity_poly.pdbx_strand_id
1 'polypeptide(L)'
;MVNPLFALRIWLAFICAINFAIIASFYVWLLPRTNRYLEPLNGDNVEYCWGDYFTIIASISLLLSYLFSAFGKSFSFISPRIRAALMTTPALFIFGNQIRSMLVKIKHADALNRDSQGATYVDYFSCSGVDGPECPVMQGYTFFPIVVSLFVLIEVIVTLVRGPLLPLSPTKELKDIKDNSIPITDKK
;
A
#
# COMPACT_ATOMS: atom_id res chain seq x y z
N MET A 1 3.93 -16.67 -22.25
CA MET A 1 3.49 -16.99 -20.88
C MET A 1 3.61 -15.74 -20.03
N VAL A 2 2.51 -15.26 -19.44
CA VAL A 2 2.57 -14.16 -18.47
C VAL A 2 3.13 -14.71 -17.17
N ASN A 3 4.30 -14.23 -16.74
CA ASN A 3 4.85 -14.62 -15.46
C ASN A 3 3.85 -14.20 -14.35
N PRO A 4 3.32 -15.12 -13.54
CA PRO A 4 2.29 -14.80 -12.54
C PRO A 4 2.76 -13.74 -11.54
N LEU A 5 4.07 -13.63 -11.33
CA LEU A 5 4.70 -12.62 -10.49
C LEU A 5 4.67 -11.22 -11.09
N PHE A 6 4.75 -11.11 -12.42
CA PHE A 6 4.64 -9.84 -13.10
C PHE A 6 3.22 -9.30 -13.02
N ALA A 7 2.23 -10.17 -13.20
CA ALA A 7 0.83 -9.84 -12.97
C ALA A 7 0.58 -9.41 -11.52
N LEU A 8 1.14 -10.13 -10.53
CA LEU A 8 1.06 -9.76 -9.11
C LEU A 8 1.63 -8.36 -8.84
N ARG A 9 2.78 -8.02 -9.44
CA ARG A 9 3.43 -6.71 -9.26
C ARG A 9 2.63 -5.56 -9.87
N ILE A 10 2.02 -5.77 -11.04
CA ILE A 10 1.12 -4.79 -11.64
C ILE A 10 -0.12 -4.59 -10.77
N TRP A 11 -0.68 -5.68 -10.25
CA TRP A 11 -1.81 -5.61 -9.32
C TRP A 11 -1.47 -4.84 -8.04
N LEU A 12 -0.29 -5.08 -7.46
CA LEU A 12 0.17 -4.32 -6.29
C LEU A 12 0.43 -2.86 -6.62
N ALA A 13 0.98 -2.55 -7.79
CA ALA A 13 1.13 -1.16 -8.25
C ALA A 13 -0.22 -0.45 -8.36
N PHE A 14 -1.23 -1.13 -8.90
CA PHE A 14 -2.60 -0.63 -8.98
C PHE A 14 -3.21 -0.39 -7.60
N ILE A 15 -3.06 -1.36 -6.67
CA ILE A 15 -3.51 -1.23 -5.28
C ILE A 15 -2.81 -0.05 -4.58
N CYS A 16 -1.49 0.11 -4.75
CA CYS A 16 -0.75 1.24 -4.21
C CYS A 16 -1.20 2.58 -4.82
N ALA A 17 -1.59 2.60 -6.10
CA ALA A 17 -2.12 3.79 -6.75
C ALA A 17 -3.47 4.21 -6.17
N ILE A 18 -4.38 3.24 -5.95
CA ILE A 18 -5.66 3.50 -5.25
C ILE A 18 -5.40 4.02 -3.84
N ASN A 19 -4.47 3.40 -3.10
CA ASN A 19 -4.11 3.84 -1.75
C ASN A 19 -3.62 5.29 -1.74
N PHE A 20 -2.73 5.62 -2.66
CA PHE A 20 -2.25 7.00 -2.80
C PHE A 20 -3.37 7.96 -3.18
N ALA A 21 -4.27 7.58 -4.08
CA ALA A 21 -5.43 8.39 -4.45
C ALA A 21 -6.33 8.68 -3.24
N ILE A 22 -6.64 7.67 -2.43
CA ILE A 22 -7.45 7.83 -1.19
C ILE A 22 -6.76 8.76 -0.20
N ILE A 23 -5.45 8.56 0.03
CA ILE A 23 -4.66 9.40 0.95
C ILE A 23 -4.59 10.85 0.45
N ALA A 24 -4.40 11.04 -0.85
CA ALA A 24 -4.43 12.35 -1.48
C ALA A 24 -5.81 12.99 -1.35
N SER A 25 -6.90 12.26 -1.61
CA SER A 25 -8.27 12.75 -1.42
C SER A 25 -8.54 13.15 0.03
N PHE A 26 -8.00 12.42 1.01
CA PHE A 26 -8.14 12.78 2.42
C PHE A 26 -7.44 14.10 2.75
N TYR A 27 -6.14 14.23 2.43
CA TYR A 27 -5.36 15.40 2.84
C TYR A 27 -5.52 16.62 1.93
N VAL A 28 -5.70 16.43 0.63
CA VAL A 28 -5.79 17.55 -0.34
C VAL A 28 -7.22 18.09 -0.44
N TRP A 29 -8.22 17.23 -0.22
CA TRP A 29 -9.63 17.62 -0.40
C TRP A 29 -10.43 17.59 0.89
N LEU A 30 -10.50 16.45 1.60
CA LEU A 30 -11.38 16.31 2.76
C LEU A 30 -10.94 17.18 3.94
N LEU A 31 -9.65 17.19 4.29
CA LEU A 31 -9.13 17.93 5.43
C LEU A 31 -9.26 19.46 5.27
N PRO A 32 -8.86 20.07 4.13
CA PRO A 32 -9.08 21.50 3.89
C PRO A 32 -10.57 21.86 3.84
N ARG A 33 -11.41 20.98 3.28
CA ARG A 33 -12.85 21.17 3.26
C ARG A 33 -13.45 21.16 4.67
N THR A 34 -12.99 20.25 5.52
CA THR A 34 -13.41 20.16 6.93
C THR A 34 -13.02 21.42 7.70
N ASN A 35 -11.78 21.90 7.53
CA ASN A 35 -11.33 23.15 8.19
C ASN A 35 -12.15 24.36 7.74
N ARG A 36 -12.52 24.47 6.45
CA ARG A 36 -13.42 25.53 5.97
C ARG A 36 -14.82 25.48 6.59
N TYR A 37 -15.31 24.29 6.97
CA TYR A 37 -16.59 24.17 7.66
C TYR A 37 -16.49 24.49 9.16
N LEU A 38 -15.32 24.24 9.78
CA LEU A 38 -15.08 24.51 11.20
C LEU A 38 -14.73 25.97 11.50
N GLU A 39 -14.06 26.64 10.57
CA GLU A 39 -13.66 28.06 10.66
C GLU A 39 -14.82 29.02 11.04
N PRO A 40 -16.00 28.98 10.39
CA PRO A 40 -17.13 29.84 10.78
C PRO A 40 -17.80 29.44 12.10
N LEU A 41 -17.51 28.23 12.62
CA LEU A 41 -18.09 27.71 13.87
C LEU A 41 -17.19 27.98 15.09
N ASN A 42 -16.08 28.72 14.92
CA ASN A 42 -14.99 28.83 15.91
C ASN A 42 -14.50 27.44 16.38
N GLY A 43 -14.58 26.43 15.51
CA GLY A 43 -14.05 25.10 15.79
C GLY A 43 -12.53 25.08 15.67
N ASP A 44 -11.88 24.21 16.44
CA ASP A 44 -10.45 23.98 16.31
C ASP A 44 -10.14 23.41 14.92
N ASN A 45 -9.18 24.04 14.23
CA ASN A 45 -8.72 23.56 12.93
C ASN A 45 -8.04 22.20 13.08
N VAL A 46 -8.31 21.31 12.13
CA VAL A 46 -7.60 20.02 12.05
C VAL A 46 -6.22 20.29 11.44
N GLU A 47 -5.18 20.11 12.24
CA GLU A 47 -3.79 20.27 11.84
C GLU A 47 -3.14 18.95 11.42
N TYR A 48 -2.13 19.04 10.54
CA TYR A 48 -1.31 17.90 10.16
C TYR A 48 -0.42 17.46 11.32
N CYS A 49 -0.49 16.20 11.68
CA CYS A 49 0.44 15.58 12.61
C CYS A 49 1.69 15.06 11.87
N TRP A 50 2.80 14.90 12.59
CA TRP A 50 4.02 14.26 12.02
C TRP A 50 3.73 12.88 11.40
N GLY A 51 2.84 12.09 12.01
CA GLY A 51 2.41 10.80 11.49
C GLY A 51 1.74 10.88 10.10
N ASP A 52 1.10 12.00 9.80
CA ASP A 52 0.40 12.23 8.54
C ASP A 52 1.38 12.42 7.39
N TYR A 53 2.41 13.25 7.60
CA TYR A 53 3.51 13.43 6.66
C TYR A 53 4.22 12.11 6.35
N PHE A 54 4.54 11.32 7.38
CA PHE A 54 5.17 10.02 7.17
C PHE A 54 4.26 9.04 6.43
N THR A 55 2.95 9.08 6.66
CA THR A 55 1.98 8.23 5.95
C THR A 55 1.92 8.58 4.46
N ILE A 56 1.94 9.87 4.12
CA ILE A 56 1.99 10.36 2.73
C ILE A 56 3.29 9.90 2.06
N ILE A 57 4.45 10.15 2.71
CA ILE A 57 5.77 9.80 2.17
C ILE A 57 5.89 8.28 1.97
N ALA A 58 5.46 7.48 2.95
CA ALA A 58 5.48 6.02 2.86
C ALA A 58 4.61 5.51 1.71
N SER A 59 3.44 6.13 1.49
CA SER A 59 2.52 5.73 0.41
C SER A 59 3.07 6.07 -0.97
N ILE A 60 3.70 7.23 -1.12
CA ILE A 60 4.43 7.61 -2.36
C ILE A 60 5.59 6.65 -2.59
N SER A 61 6.38 6.35 -1.55
CA SER A 61 7.52 5.45 -1.63
C SER A 61 7.11 4.04 -2.09
N LEU A 62 6.00 3.50 -1.55
CA LEU A 62 5.45 2.22 -2.00
C LEU A 62 4.98 2.26 -3.45
N LEU A 63 4.23 3.30 -3.84
CA LEU A 63 3.75 3.45 -5.22
C LEU A 63 4.91 3.48 -6.21
N LEU A 64 5.92 4.32 -5.96
CA LEU A 64 7.10 4.40 -6.80
C LEU A 64 7.85 3.06 -6.82
N SER A 65 8.02 2.40 -5.68
CA SER A 65 8.70 1.10 -5.60
C SER A 65 8.03 0.04 -6.47
N TYR A 66 6.70 -0.02 -6.51
CA TYR A 66 5.96 -0.98 -7.34
C TYR A 66 5.92 -0.58 -8.82
N LEU A 67 5.77 0.72 -9.14
CA LEU A 67 5.88 1.20 -10.53
C LEU A 67 7.27 0.90 -11.11
N PHE A 68 8.32 1.21 -10.36
CA PHE A 68 9.70 0.88 -10.74
C PHE A 68 9.91 -0.63 -10.84
N SER A 69 9.29 -1.45 -9.98
CA SER A 69 9.36 -2.91 -10.09
C SER A 69 8.58 -3.48 -11.27
N ALA A 70 7.56 -2.79 -11.79
CA ALA A 70 6.73 -3.23 -12.92
C ALA A 70 7.32 -2.78 -14.26
N PHE A 71 7.83 -1.54 -14.34
CA PHE A 71 8.31 -0.94 -15.59
C PHE A 71 9.85 -0.87 -15.69
N GLY A 72 10.57 -0.99 -14.57
CA GLY A 72 12.02 -0.90 -14.54
C GLY A 72 12.68 -2.11 -15.20
N LYS A 73 13.44 -1.86 -16.27
CA LYS A 73 14.34 -2.85 -16.87
C LYS A 73 15.47 -3.14 -15.88
N SER A 74 15.29 -4.18 -15.07
CA SER A 74 16.31 -4.83 -14.24
C SER A 74 16.92 -4.00 -13.11
N PHE A 75 16.31 -4.05 -11.92
CA PHE A 75 16.98 -3.77 -10.64
C PHE A 75 17.93 -4.91 -10.24
N SER A 76 18.79 -5.37 -11.15
CA SER A 76 19.76 -6.43 -10.84
C SER A 76 20.81 -6.01 -9.81
N PHE A 77 20.92 -4.71 -9.52
CA PHE A 77 21.92 -4.13 -8.63
C PHE A 77 21.49 -4.05 -7.15
N ILE A 78 20.20 -4.14 -6.84
CA ILE A 78 19.73 -4.09 -5.44
C ILE A 78 19.56 -5.51 -4.93
N SER A 79 20.21 -5.81 -3.80
CA SER A 79 20.06 -7.13 -3.19
C SER A 79 18.58 -7.38 -2.82
N PRO A 80 18.09 -8.63 -2.96
CA PRO A 80 16.70 -8.97 -2.64
C PRO A 80 16.30 -8.55 -1.22
N ARG A 81 17.25 -8.59 -0.28
CA ARG A 81 17.08 -8.18 1.13
C ARG A 81 16.89 -6.67 1.28
N ILE A 82 17.67 -5.87 0.56
CA ILE A 82 17.54 -4.40 0.60
C ILE A 82 16.21 -3.97 0.00
N ARG A 83 15.80 -4.59 -1.12
CA ARG A 83 14.48 -4.36 -1.70
C ARG A 83 13.35 -4.74 -0.73
N ALA A 84 13.44 -5.90 -0.10
CA ALA A 84 12.48 -6.34 0.90
C ALA A 84 12.40 -5.35 2.07
N ALA A 85 13.54 -4.88 2.59
CA ALA A 85 13.57 -3.88 3.67
C ALA A 85 12.95 -2.55 3.23
N LEU A 86 13.24 -2.08 2.02
CA LEU A 86 12.70 -0.84 1.44
C LEU A 86 11.18 -0.89 1.23
N MET A 87 10.61 -2.06 0.95
CA MET A 87 9.15 -2.24 0.81
C MET A 87 8.47 -2.50 2.16
N THR A 88 9.11 -3.27 3.05
CA THR A 88 8.56 -3.65 4.35
C THR A 88 8.49 -2.48 5.31
N THR A 89 9.51 -1.63 5.34
CA THR A 89 9.58 -0.48 6.27
C THR A 89 8.39 0.48 6.11
N PRO A 90 8.11 1.03 4.90
CA PRO A 90 6.96 1.90 4.72
C PRO A 90 5.63 1.17 4.92
N ALA A 91 5.52 -0.10 4.55
CA ALA A 91 4.31 -0.90 4.79
C ALA A 91 4.03 -1.10 6.30
N LEU A 92 5.04 -1.47 7.10
CA LEU A 92 4.91 -1.59 8.55
C LEU A 92 4.58 -0.26 9.21
N PHE A 93 5.18 0.83 8.72
CA PHE A 93 4.88 2.17 9.23
C PHE A 93 3.41 2.54 9.01
N ILE A 94 2.92 2.40 7.77
CA ILE A 94 1.51 2.67 7.44
C ILE A 94 0.58 1.79 8.26
N PHE A 95 0.87 0.49 8.33
CA PHE A 95 0.08 -0.47 9.10
C PHE A 95 0.00 -0.06 10.58
N GLY A 96 1.15 0.17 11.22
CA GLY A 96 1.20 0.55 12.64
C GLY A 96 0.50 1.88 12.92
N ASN A 97 0.69 2.88 12.05
CA ASN A 97 0.04 4.18 12.21
C ASN A 97 -1.48 4.09 12.08
N GLN A 98 -1.98 3.33 11.09
CA GLN A 98 -3.43 3.17 10.90
C GLN A 98 -4.08 2.34 11.99
N ILE A 99 -3.43 1.28 12.49
CA ILE A 99 -3.91 0.53 13.65
C ILE A 99 -3.98 1.42 14.89
N ARG A 100 -2.96 2.26 15.13
CA ARG A 100 -2.98 3.24 16.22
C ARG A 100 -4.15 4.23 16.06
N SER A 101 -4.33 4.78 14.86
CA SER A 101 -5.43 5.70 14.55
C SER A 101 -6.79 5.08 14.82
N MET A 102 -6.98 3.83 14.36
CA MET A 102 -8.19 3.05 14.59
C MET A 102 -8.46 2.81 16.08
N LEU A 103 -7.44 2.44 16.86
CA LEU A 103 -7.57 2.24 18.31
C LEU A 103 -7.93 3.55 19.04
N VAL A 104 -7.37 4.69 18.62
CA VAL A 104 -7.72 6.00 19.18
C VAL A 104 -9.17 6.34 18.87
N LYS A 105 -9.64 6.12 17.64
CA LYS A 105 -11.04 6.33 17.24
C LYS A 105 -12.00 5.47 18.06
N ILE A 106 -11.71 4.18 18.22
CA ILE A 106 -12.53 3.26 19.04
C ILE A 106 -12.61 3.74 20.49
N LYS A 107 -11.47 4.13 21.09
CA LYS A 107 -11.44 4.66 22.47
C LYS A 107 -12.26 5.95 22.60
N HIS A 108 -12.19 6.82 21.60
CA HIS A 108 -12.94 8.06 21.61
C HIS A 108 -14.46 7.82 21.50
N ALA A 109 -14.91 6.88 20.67
CA ALA A 109 -16.32 6.48 20.64
C ALA A 109 -16.78 5.83 21.94
N ASP A 110 -15.97 4.97 22.57
CA ASP A 110 -16.33 4.38 23.86
C ASP A 110 -16.51 5.48 24.93
N ALA A 111 -15.65 6.51 24.93
CA ALA A 111 -15.82 7.67 25.81
C ALA A 111 -17.11 8.44 25.52
N LEU A 112 -17.39 8.76 24.25
CA LEU A 112 -18.62 9.47 23.85
C LEU A 112 -19.89 8.69 24.17
N ASN A 113 -19.87 7.36 24.00
CA ASN A 113 -21.00 6.49 24.32
C ASN A 113 -21.26 6.39 25.83
N ARG A 114 -20.24 6.59 26.66
CA ARG A 114 -20.40 6.61 28.13
C ARG A 114 -20.93 7.95 28.64
N ASP A 115 -20.58 9.05 27.98
CA ASP A 115 -20.96 10.41 28.40
C ASP A 115 -22.29 10.90 27.81
N SER A 116 -22.76 10.35 26.68
CA SER A 116 -24.02 10.75 26.05
C SER A 116 -25.21 9.89 26.52
N GLN A 117 -26.23 10.53 27.12
CA GLN A 117 -27.50 9.88 27.51
C GLN A 117 -28.38 9.44 26.31
N GLY A 118 -27.88 9.57 25.08
CA GLY A 118 -28.47 8.99 23.88
C GLY A 118 -27.33 8.40 23.06
N ALA A 119 -27.38 7.10 22.77
CA ALA A 119 -26.32 6.38 22.07
C ALA A 119 -26.09 6.99 20.69
N THR A 120 -25.09 7.85 20.57
CA THR A 120 -24.65 8.38 19.28
C THR A 120 -23.76 7.30 18.68
N TYR A 121 -24.36 6.35 17.96
CA TYR A 121 -23.64 5.23 17.36
C TYR A 121 -22.74 5.75 16.23
N VAL A 122 -21.49 6.06 16.55
CA VAL A 122 -20.48 6.42 15.55
C VAL A 122 -19.94 5.13 14.95
N ASP A 123 -20.45 4.76 13.77
CA ASP A 123 -19.94 3.62 13.02
C ASP A 123 -18.73 4.03 12.18
N TYR A 124 -17.54 3.56 12.59
CA TYR A 124 -16.29 3.83 11.86
C TYR A 124 -16.11 2.97 10.61
N PHE A 125 -16.97 1.97 10.41
CA PHE A 125 -16.88 1.00 9.34
C PHE A 125 -18.05 1.11 8.35
N SER A 126 -19.13 1.79 8.71
CA SER A 126 -20.27 2.03 7.82
C SER A 126 -20.60 3.51 7.70
N CYS A 127 -20.99 3.92 6.49
CA CYS A 127 -21.49 5.28 6.23
C CYS A 127 -22.97 5.41 6.57
N SER A 128 -23.48 4.55 7.45
CA SER A 128 -24.89 4.54 7.81
C SER A 128 -25.24 5.86 8.49
N GLY A 129 -26.16 6.62 7.90
CA GLY A 129 -26.59 7.92 8.42
C GLY A 129 -25.69 9.11 8.08
N VAL A 130 -24.66 8.95 7.24
CA VAL A 130 -23.82 10.06 6.74
C VAL A 130 -23.98 10.17 5.23
N ASP A 131 -24.72 11.19 4.79
CA ASP A 131 -24.88 11.50 3.37
C ASP A 131 -23.68 12.32 2.87
N GLY A 132 -22.94 11.76 1.92
CA GLY A 132 -21.93 12.51 1.16
C GLY A 132 -20.66 11.72 0.82
N PRO A 133 -19.86 12.24 -0.13
CA PRO A 133 -18.59 11.62 -0.55
C PRO A 133 -17.51 11.61 0.53
N GLU A 134 -17.69 12.34 1.64
CA GLU A 134 -16.75 12.46 2.75
C GLU A 134 -16.57 11.15 3.51
N CYS A 135 -17.68 10.43 3.75
CA CYS A 135 -17.63 9.21 4.54
C CYS A 135 -16.85 8.07 3.85
N PRO A 136 -17.10 7.74 2.57
CA PRO A 136 -16.30 6.75 1.85
C PRO A 136 -14.80 7.10 1.82
N VAL A 137 -14.45 8.38 1.70
CA VAL A 137 -13.05 8.83 1.71
C VAL A 137 -12.43 8.64 3.10
N MET A 138 -13.16 8.97 4.16
CA MET A 138 -12.69 8.81 5.55
C MET A 138 -12.50 7.34 5.95
N GLN A 139 -13.42 6.48 5.54
CA GLN A 139 -13.31 5.02 5.74
C GLN A 139 -12.21 4.42 4.88
N GLY A 140 -12.15 4.81 3.61
CA GLY A 140 -11.08 4.41 2.70
C GLY A 140 -9.71 4.75 3.28
N TYR A 141 -9.53 5.97 3.80
CA TYR A 141 -8.28 6.40 4.43
C TYR A 141 -7.91 5.57 5.66
N THR A 142 -8.89 5.03 6.39
CA THR A 142 -8.64 4.21 7.58
C THR A 142 -8.34 2.75 7.22
N PHE A 143 -9.14 2.13 6.34
CA PHE A 143 -9.04 0.69 6.03
C PHE A 143 -8.08 0.36 4.91
N PHE A 144 -8.13 1.13 3.83
CA PHE A 144 -7.42 0.77 2.61
C PHE A 144 -5.89 0.71 2.82
N PRO A 145 -5.24 1.63 3.55
CA PRO A 145 -3.81 1.52 3.79
C PRO A 145 -3.41 0.32 4.66
N ILE A 146 -4.29 -0.16 5.56
CA ILE A 146 -4.08 -1.40 6.33
C ILE A 146 -4.03 -2.59 5.36
N VAL A 147 -5.04 -2.68 4.48
CA VAL A 147 -5.16 -3.76 3.48
C VAL A 147 -3.95 -3.75 2.54
N VAL A 148 -3.58 -2.59 2.01
CA VAL A 148 -2.40 -2.44 1.13
C VAL A 148 -1.14 -2.89 1.85
N SER A 149 -0.94 -2.47 3.10
CA SER A 149 0.24 -2.85 3.87
C SER A 149 0.32 -4.36 4.07
N LEU A 150 -0.80 -5.04 4.36
CA LEU A 150 -0.84 -6.50 4.46
C LEU A 150 -0.46 -7.18 3.14
N PHE A 151 -1.00 -6.71 2.01
CA PHE A 151 -0.66 -7.27 0.69
C PHE A 151 0.83 -7.10 0.36
N VAL A 152 1.43 -5.94 0.69
CA VAL A 152 2.87 -5.72 0.52
C VAL A 152 3.68 -6.66 1.40
N LEU A 153 3.31 -6.81 2.68
CA LEU A 153 4.00 -7.73 3.60
C LEU A 153 3.92 -9.19 3.13
N ILE A 154 2.75 -9.63 2.68
CA ILE A 154 2.56 -10.98 2.12
C ILE A 154 3.45 -11.17 0.89
N GLU A 155 3.48 -10.20 -0.04
CA GLU A 155 4.33 -10.30 -1.23
C GLU A 155 5.82 -10.37 -0.87
N VAL A 156 6.28 -9.54 0.06
CA VAL A 156 7.67 -9.58 0.52
C VAL A 156 8.01 -10.94 1.14
N ILE A 157 7.14 -11.49 2.00
CA ILE A 157 7.34 -12.81 2.61
C ILE A 157 7.41 -13.90 1.52
N VAL A 158 6.47 -13.90 0.57
CA VAL A 158 6.44 -14.88 -0.54
C VAL A 158 7.71 -14.76 -1.40
N THR A 159 8.17 -13.55 -1.67
CA THR A 159 9.39 -13.27 -2.45
C THR A 159 10.66 -13.68 -1.69
N LEU A 160 10.69 -13.57 -0.35
CA LEU A 160 11.81 -14.06 0.47
C LEU A 160 11.85 -15.59 0.55
N VAL A 161 10.70 -16.26 0.74
CA VAL A 161 10.61 -17.72 0.86
C VAL A 161 10.92 -18.42 -0.46
N ARG A 162 10.48 -17.89 -1.60
CA ARG A 162 10.73 -18.47 -2.93
C ARG A 162 12.06 -18.02 -3.55
N GLY A 163 12.79 -17.10 -2.90
CA GLY A 163 13.98 -16.45 -3.46
C GLY A 163 13.65 -15.41 -4.55
N PRO A 164 14.62 -14.58 -4.97
CA PRO A 164 14.43 -13.65 -6.07
C PRO A 164 14.14 -14.45 -7.34
N LEU A 165 12.88 -14.49 -7.73
CA LEU A 165 12.46 -14.98 -9.03
C LEU A 165 12.96 -13.97 -10.07
N LEU A 166 14.23 -14.15 -10.42
CA LEU A 166 14.85 -13.51 -11.57
C LEU A 166 13.89 -13.69 -12.76
N PRO A 167 13.70 -12.66 -13.61
CA PRO A 167 13.16 -12.93 -14.92
C PRO A 167 14.04 -14.03 -15.52
N LEU A 168 13.47 -15.21 -15.79
CA LEU A 168 14.09 -16.21 -16.63
C LEU A 168 14.40 -15.50 -17.94
N SER A 169 15.64 -15.06 -18.08
CA SER A 169 16.13 -14.47 -19.30
C SER A 169 15.97 -15.55 -20.37
N PRO A 170 15.27 -15.30 -21.49
CA PRO A 170 15.08 -16.29 -22.55
C PRO A 170 16.41 -16.76 -23.17
N THR A 171 17.53 -16.10 -22.83
CA THR A 171 18.88 -16.50 -23.21
C THR A 171 19.42 -17.74 -22.49
N LYS A 172 18.84 -18.20 -21.36
CA LYS A 172 19.31 -19.44 -20.73
C LYS A 172 18.82 -20.70 -21.45
N GLU A 173 17.55 -20.73 -21.87
CA GLU A 173 17.04 -21.88 -22.65
C GLU A 173 17.78 -22.05 -23.98
N LEU A 174 18.17 -20.95 -24.63
CA LEU A 174 18.92 -21.05 -25.90
C LEU A 174 20.35 -21.57 -25.75
N LYS A 175 20.93 -21.49 -24.54
CA LYS A 175 22.28 -21.99 -24.27
C LYS A 175 22.24 -23.49 -23.95
N ASP A 176 21.24 -23.94 -23.18
CA ASP A 176 21.05 -25.35 -22.84
C ASP A 176 20.62 -26.20 -24.05
N ILE A 177 19.94 -25.61 -25.05
CA ILE A 177 19.63 -26.29 -26.32
C ILE A 177 20.89 -26.44 -27.20
N LYS A 178 21.82 -25.48 -27.16
CA LYS A 178 23.02 -25.48 -28.01
C LYS A 178 24.14 -26.38 -27.47
N ASP A 179 24.21 -26.58 -26.16
CA ASP A 179 25.19 -27.48 -25.53
C ASP A 179 24.77 -28.96 -25.54
N ASN A 180 23.49 -29.26 -25.81
CA ASN A 180 22.99 -30.64 -25.98
C ASN A 180 22.94 -31.14 -27.44
N SER A 181 23.30 -30.30 -28.42
CA SER A 181 23.52 -30.77 -29.79
C SER A 181 24.93 -31.36 -29.91
N ILE A 182 25.02 -32.65 -29.59
CA ILE A 182 26.16 -33.55 -29.80
C ILE A 182 26.75 -33.37 -31.21
N PRO A 183 28.09 -33.25 -31.38
CA PRO A 183 28.69 -33.32 -32.70
C PRO A 183 28.59 -34.75 -33.23
N ILE A 184 27.83 -34.95 -34.31
CA ILE A 184 27.91 -36.17 -35.11
C ILE A 184 29.27 -36.15 -35.80
N THR A 185 30.25 -36.84 -35.19
CA THR A 185 31.49 -37.20 -35.86
C THR A 185 31.20 -38.37 -36.81
N ASP A 186 30.99 -38.08 -38.09
CA ASP A 186 31.14 -39.09 -39.13
C ASP A 186 32.63 -39.36 -39.31
N LYS A 187 33.05 -40.54 -38.85
CA LYS A 187 34.31 -41.17 -39.22
C LYS A 187 34.03 -42.26 -40.26
N LYS A 188 34.74 -42.10 -41.39
CA LYS A 188 34.99 -43.03 -42.51
C LYS A 188 33.91 -43.17 -43.57
#